data_AF-A0A0D3JZY2-F1
#
_entry.id   AF-A0A0D3JZY2-F1
#
_cell.length_a   1.000
_cell.length_b   1.000
_cell.length_c   1.000
_cell.angle_alpha   90.00
_cell.angle_beta   90.00
_cell.angle_gamma   90.00
#
_symmetry.space_group_name_H-M   'P 1'
#
loop_
_entity.id
_entity.type
_entity.pdbx_description
1 polymer ?
#
loop_
_entity_poly.entity_id
_entity_poly.type
_entity_poly.pdbx_seq_one_letter_code
_entity_poly.pdbx_strand_id
1 'polypeptide(L)'
;MQHFQKPENALRRADELYAVGQKEPALVALHDVLSSKRHRTWQPMMEEVMKRFLTICVEMRRGKASKDGLIQYRIICQQMNVNSLEEGEAEGRAALLAWDAARPRT
;
A
#
# COMPACT_ATOMS: atom_id res chain seq x y z
N MET A 1 -7.65 -16.80 2.28
CA MET A 1 -6.85 -15.65 1.81
C MET A 1 -6.91 -15.62 0.29
N GLN A 2 -7.35 -14.51 -0.29
CA GLN A 2 -7.51 -14.38 -1.74
C GLN A 2 -6.16 -13.98 -2.33
N HIS A 3 -5.45 -14.91 -2.95
CA HIS A 3 -4.14 -14.62 -3.54
C HIS A 3 -4.31 -13.92 -4.88
N PHE A 4 -4.16 -12.59 -4.88
CA PHE A 4 -4.12 -11.83 -6.13
C PHE A 4 -2.76 -12.02 -6.82
N GLN A 5 -2.78 -12.43 -8.09
CA GLN A 5 -1.57 -12.50 -8.92
C GLN A 5 -1.05 -11.13 -9.37
N LYS A 6 -1.92 -10.10 -9.35
CA LYS A 6 -1.57 -8.72 -9.72
C LYS A 6 -2.14 -7.74 -8.70
N PRO A 7 -1.35 -6.73 -8.26
CA PRO A 7 -1.83 -5.69 -7.36
C PRO A 7 -2.99 -4.88 -7.98
N GLU A 8 -3.03 -4.77 -9.31
CA GLU A 8 -4.14 -4.17 -10.09
C GLU A 8 -5.51 -4.73 -9.75
N ASN A 9 -5.61 -6.05 -9.72
CA ASN A 9 -6.88 -6.72 -9.52
C ASN A 9 -7.40 -6.54 -8.09
N ALA A 10 -6.48 -6.49 -7.12
CA ALA A 10 -6.81 -6.24 -5.73
C ALA A 10 -7.30 -4.80 -5.53
N LEU A 11 -6.66 -3.82 -6.19
CA LEU A 11 -7.10 -2.42 -6.11
C LEU A 11 -8.51 -2.27 -6.66
N ARG A 12 -8.78 -2.79 -7.87
CA ARG A 12 -10.12 -2.74 -8.48
C ARG A 12 -11.17 -3.38 -7.57
N ARG A 13 -10.85 -4.55 -7.01
CA ARG A 13 -11.77 -5.27 -6.12
C ARG A 13 -12.02 -4.52 -4.81
N ALA A 14 -10.99 -3.90 -4.24
CA ALA A 14 -11.13 -3.06 -3.06
C ALA A 14 -11.99 -1.83 -3.35
N ASP A 15 -11.87 -1.24 -4.53
CA ASP A 15 -12.70 -0.13 -5.00
C ASP A 15 -14.19 -0.52 -5.14
N GLU A 16 -14.46 -1.67 -5.76
CA GLU A 16 -15.82 -2.21 -5.87
C GLU A 16 -16.43 -2.50 -4.49
N LEU A 17 -15.65 -3.12 -3.60
CA LEU A 17 -16.08 -3.40 -2.22
C LEU A 17 -16.32 -2.11 -1.43
N TYR A 18 -15.48 -1.10 -1.62
CA TYR A 18 -15.64 0.21 -1.01
C TYR A 18 -16.91 0.92 -1.50
N ALA A 19 -17.20 0.85 -2.81
CA ALA A 19 -18.39 1.45 -3.41
C ALA A 19 -19.70 0.86 -2.87
N VAL A 20 -19.71 -0.44 -2.53
CA VAL A 20 -20.87 -1.09 -1.88
C VAL A 20 -20.88 -0.97 -0.35
N GLY A 21 -19.99 -0.17 0.23
CA GLY A 21 -19.90 0.07 1.68
C GLY A 21 -19.17 -1.02 2.48
N GLN A 22 -18.63 -2.04 1.81
CA GLN A 22 -17.88 -3.12 2.44
C GLN A 22 -16.41 -2.73 2.67
N LYS A 23 -16.19 -1.88 3.68
CA LYS A 23 -14.87 -1.34 4.02
C LYS A 23 -13.91 -2.38 4.60
N GLU A 24 -14.37 -3.30 5.44
CA GLU A 24 -13.52 -4.35 6.03
C GLU A 24 -12.98 -5.34 4.98
N PRO A 25 -13.82 -5.91 4.08
CA PRO A 25 -13.34 -6.78 3.02
C PRO A 25 -12.36 -6.07 2.08
N ALA A 26 -12.62 -4.79 1.75
CA ALA A 26 -11.72 -3.98 0.93
C ALA A 26 -10.35 -3.84 1.62
N LEU A 27 -10.32 -3.55 2.92
CA LEU A 27 -9.11 -3.41 3.70
C LEU A 27 -8.30 -4.72 3.76
N VAL A 28 -8.98 -5.87 3.94
CA VAL A 28 -8.33 -7.18 3.95
C VAL A 28 -7.70 -7.50 2.58
N ALA A 29 -8.39 -7.19 1.48
CA ALA A 29 -7.88 -7.42 0.13
C ALA A 29 -6.59 -6.61 -0.15
N LEU A 30 -6.55 -5.34 0.26
CA LEU A 30 -5.37 -4.50 0.11
C LEU A 30 -4.23 -4.93 1.04
N HIS A 31 -4.55 -5.33 2.27
CA HIS A 31 -3.55 -5.82 3.22
C HIS A 31 -2.86 -7.11 2.74
N ASP A 32 -3.58 -8.02 2.08
CA ASP A 32 -3.01 -9.24 1.49
C ASP A 32 -1.94 -8.89 0.44
N VAL A 33 -2.17 -7.85 -0.37
CA VAL A 33 -1.20 -7.38 -1.36
C VAL A 33 0.05 -6.81 -0.70
N LEU A 34 -0.11 -5.96 0.31
CA LEU A 34 0.99 -5.32 1.04
C LEU A 34 1.83 -6.34 1.85
N SER A 35 1.21 -7.42 2.33
CA SER A 35 1.89 -8.47 3.10
C SER A 35 2.48 -9.58 2.21
N SER A 36 2.06 -9.64 0.93
CA SER A 36 2.45 -10.73 0.03
C SER A 36 3.94 -10.69 -0.32
N LYS A 37 4.63 -11.81 -0.05
CA LYS A 37 6.04 -12.01 -0.41
C LYS A 37 6.31 -11.91 -1.92
N ARG A 38 5.28 -12.13 -2.77
CA ARG A 38 5.39 -12.05 -4.24
C ARG A 38 5.49 -10.62 -4.77
N HIS A 39 5.11 -9.62 -3.97
CA HIS A 39 5.11 -8.23 -4.38
C HIS A 39 6.10 -7.36 -3.57
N ARG A 40 7.24 -7.94 -3.18
CA ARG A 40 8.33 -7.23 -2.48
C ARG A 40 9.13 -6.28 -3.37
N THR A 41 8.79 -6.19 -4.64
CA THR A 41 9.32 -5.19 -5.58
C THR A 41 8.33 -4.05 -5.65
N TRP A 42 8.78 -2.84 -5.34
CA TRP A 42 8.01 -1.62 -5.52
C TRP A 42 7.57 -1.47 -6.98
N GLN A 43 6.31 -1.09 -7.16
CA GLN A 43 5.69 -0.77 -8.44
C GLN A 43 4.88 0.50 -8.23
N PRO A 44 4.71 1.36 -9.25
CA PRO A 44 3.94 2.60 -9.12
C PRO A 44 2.53 2.35 -8.61
N MET A 45 1.93 1.21 -8.95
CA MET A 45 0.61 0.84 -8.44
C MET A 45 0.56 0.57 -6.92
N MET A 46 1.66 0.18 -6.30
CA MET A 46 1.68 -0.02 -4.85
C MET A 46 1.41 1.27 -4.10
N GLU A 47 1.76 2.42 -4.69
CA GLU A 47 1.41 3.72 -4.13
C GLU A 47 -0.11 3.92 -4.08
N GLU A 48 -0.82 3.62 -5.17
CA GLU A 48 -2.28 3.74 -5.24
C GLU A 48 -2.97 2.76 -4.28
N VAL A 49 -2.46 1.54 -4.17
CA VAL A 49 -2.88 0.56 -3.15
C VAL A 49 -2.70 1.12 -1.75
N MET A 50 -1.56 1.74 -1.47
CA MET A 50 -1.26 2.29 -0.15
C MET A 50 -2.13 3.50 0.20
N LYS A 51 -2.34 4.42 -0.76
CA LYS A 51 -3.25 5.57 -0.59
C LYS A 51 -4.66 5.08 -0.25
N ARG A 52 -5.21 4.16 -1.05
CA ARG A 52 -6.56 3.61 -0.80
C ARG A 52 -6.64 2.89 0.54
N PHE A 53 -5.64 2.08 0.88
CA PHE A 53 -5.58 1.38 2.17
C PHE A 53 -5.62 2.35 3.35
N LEU A 54 -4.87 3.44 3.28
CA LEU A 54 -4.86 4.47 4.33
C LEU A 54 -6.18 5.23 4.41
N THR A 55 -6.79 5.60 3.28
CA THR A 55 -8.11 6.24 3.26
C THR A 55 -9.14 5.39 4.00
N ILE A 56 -9.20 4.09 3.71
CA ILE A 56 -10.12 3.16 4.36
C ILE A 56 -9.78 3.02 5.85
N CYS A 57 -8.50 2.91 6.21
CA CYS A 57 -8.10 2.80 7.62
C CYS A 57 -8.46 4.05 8.45
N VAL A 58 -8.32 5.25 7.87
CA VAL A 58 -8.67 6.52 8.53
C VAL A 58 -10.18 6.59 8.74
N GLU A 59 -10.98 6.29 7.72
CA GLU A 59 -12.44 6.28 7.85
C GLU A 59 -12.93 5.26 8.88
N MET A 60 -12.31 4.07 8.92
CA MET A 60 -12.63 3.03 9.89
C MET A 60 -12.00 3.24 11.28
N ARG A 61 -11.22 4.32 11.47
CA ARG A 61 -10.45 4.61 12.69
C ARG A 61 -9.53 3.45 13.12
N ARG A 62 -8.99 2.69 12.17
CA ARG A 62 -8.12 1.52 12.40
C ARG A 62 -6.64 1.93 12.50
N GLY A 63 -6.30 2.74 13.50
CA GLY A 63 -4.94 3.30 13.64
C GLY A 63 -3.81 2.26 13.71
N LYS A 64 -4.06 1.09 14.35
CA LYS A 64 -3.08 -0.01 14.39
C LYS A 64 -2.82 -0.60 12.99
N ALA A 65 -3.88 -0.83 12.21
CA ALA A 65 -3.76 -1.38 10.86
C ALA A 65 -3.03 -0.41 9.90
N SER A 66 -3.30 0.91 10.02
CA SER A 66 -2.57 1.93 9.26
C SER A 66 -1.06 1.86 9.51
N LYS A 67 -0.68 1.74 10.80
CA LYS A 67 0.73 1.71 11.20
C LYS A 67 1.43 0.45 10.67
N ASP A 68 0.80 -0.72 10.83
CA ASP A 68 1.33 -1.98 10.30
C ASP A 68 1.49 -1.92 8.77
N GLY A 69 0.47 -1.43 8.05
CA GLY A 69 0.55 -1.28 6.58
C GLY A 69 1.67 -0.34 6.13
N LEU A 70 1.90 0.77 6.85
CA LEU A 70 2.99 1.70 6.57
C LEU A 70 4.37 1.07 6.78
N ILE A 71 4.53 0.26 7.82
CA ILE A 71 5.76 -0.47 8.08
C ILE A 71 6.03 -1.44 6.91
N GLN A 72 5.02 -2.19 6.47
CA GLN A 72 5.16 -3.09 5.32
C GLN A 72 5.49 -2.35 4.02
N TYR A 73 4.79 -1.25 3.73
CA TYR A 73 5.07 -0.44 2.53
C TYR A 73 6.48 0.12 2.53
N ARG A 74 6.96 0.63 3.68
CA ARG A 74 8.35 1.08 3.83
C ARG A 74 9.34 -0.04 3.57
N ILE A 75 9.08 -1.26 4.07
CA ILE A 75 9.93 -2.42 3.82
C ILE A 75 9.97 -2.76 2.32
N ILE A 76 8.83 -2.72 1.63
CA ILE A 76 8.77 -2.94 0.17
C ILE A 76 9.60 -1.91 -0.58
N CYS A 77 9.47 -0.62 -0.25
CA CYS A 77 10.29 0.43 -0.86
C CYS A 77 11.79 0.24 -0.58
N GLN A 78 12.16 -0.20 0.63
CA GLN A 78 13.55 -0.38 1.04
C GLN A 78 14.19 -1.68 0.54
N GLN A 79 13.41 -2.72 0.28
CA GLN A 79 13.88 -4.01 -0.23
C GLN A 79 14.09 -4.03 -1.75
N MET A 80 13.84 -2.91 -2.44
CA MET A 80 14.26 -2.72 -3.83
C MET A 80 15.78 -2.87 -3.90
N ASN A 81 16.19 -4.02 -4.42
CA ASN A 81 17.58 -4.46 -4.40
C ASN A 81 18.42 -3.55 -5.30
N VAL A 82 19.54 -3.09 -4.75
CA VAL A 82 20.56 -2.13 -5.25
C VAL A 82 21.18 -2.47 -6.63
N ASN A 83 20.72 -3.53 -7.32
CA ASN A 83 21.43 -4.09 -8.48
C ASN A 83 20.77 -3.87 -9.85
N SER A 84 19.57 -3.31 -9.95
CA SER A 84 19.00 -2.82 -11.22
C SER A 84 17.71 -2.06 -10.93
N LEU A 85 17.53 -0.89 -11.56
CA LEU A 85 16.37 0.02 -11.53
C LEU A 85 16.57 1.28 -10.66
N GLU A 86 17.42 2.19 -11.13
CA GLU A 86 17.56 3.55 -10.59
C GLU A 86 16.24 4.34 -10.60
N GLU A 87 15.36 4.10 -11.58
CA GLU A 87 14.11 4.85 -11.75
C GLU A 87 13.03 4.49 -10.71
N GLY A 88 12.78 3.20 -10.48
CA GLY A 88 11.79 2.75 -9.49
C GLY A 88 12.20 3.03 -8.04
N GLU A 89 13.50 3.05 -7.76
CA GLU A 89 14.01 3.45 -6.45
C GLU A 89 13.85 4.95 -6.17
N ALA A 90 14.15 5.80 -7.15
CA ALA A 90 14.05 7.25 -7.00
C ALA A 90 12.60 7.65 -6.66
N GLU A 91 11.64 7.03 -7.34
CA GLU A 91 10.22 7.31 -7.17
C GLU A 91 9.68 6.79 -5.81
N GLY A 92 10.08 5.58 -5.40
CA GLY A 92 9.76 5.05 -4.07
C GLY A 92 10.34 5.89 -2.92
N ARG A 93 11.57 6.42 -3.08
CA ARG A 93 12.19 7.35 -2.13
C ARG A 93 11.50 8.72 -2.12
N ALA A 94 11.15 9.26 -3.29
CA ALA A 94 10.40 10.50 -3.41
C ALA A 94 9.02 10.39 -2.75
N ALA A 95 8.32 9.26 -2.93
CA ALA A 95 7.06 8.98 -2.26
C ALA A 95 7.22 8.98 -0.73
N LEU A 96 8.24 8.30 -0.19
CA LEU A 96 8.50 8.31 1.26
C LEU A 96 8.79 9.72 1.80
N LEU A 97 9.57 10.53 1.08
CA LEU A 97 9.87 11.92 1.44
C LEU A 97 8.62 12.81 1.39
N ALA A 98 7.80 12.69 0.33
CA ALA A 98 6.54 13.41 0.21
C ALA A 98 5.57 13.03 1.35
N TRP A 99 5.51 11.74 1.71
CA TRP A 99 4.69 11.26 2.82
C TRP A 99 5.20 11.74 4.19
N ASP A 100 6.50 11.75 4.43
CA ASP A 100 7.06 12.25 5.68
C ASP A 100 6.87 13.78 5.80
N ALA A 101 6.96 14.50 4.67
CA ALA A 101 6.66 15.93 4.59
C ALA A 101 5.16 16.25 4.79
N ALA A 102 4.26 15.38 4.34
CA ALA A 102 2.81 15.51 4.51
C ALA A 102 2.31 15.10 5.90
N ARG A 103 3.18 14.51 6.75
CA ARG A 103 2.82 14.18 8.12
C ARG A 103 2.68 15.50 8.92
N PRO A 104 1.49 15.84 9.47
CA PRO A 104 1.35 17.05 10.26
C PRO A 104 2.31 16.99 11.43
N ARG A 105 3.25 17.95 11.50
CA ARG A 105 4.13 18.12 12.67
C ARG A 105 3.25 18.54 13.84
N THR A 106 2.77 17.58 14.61
CA THR A 106 2.31 17.81 15.99
C THR A 106 3.48 17.62 16.92
#